data_AF-A0A319B264-F1
#
_entry.id   AF-A0A319B264-F1
#
_cell.length_a   1.000
_cell.length_b   1.000
_cell.length_c   1.000
_cell.angle_alpha   90.00
_cell.angle_beta   90.00
_cell.angle_gamma   90.00
#
_symmetry.space_group_name_H-M   'P 1'
#
loop_
_entity.id
_entity.type
_entity.pdbx_description
1 polymer ?
#
loop_
_entity_poly.entity_id
_entity_poly.type
_entity_poly.pdbx_seq_one_letter_code
_entity_poly.pdbx_strand_id
1 'polypeptide(L)'
;MSTQNSTGTALKRSTGPHSRSRKRGKHGNHKPTVTDFTKALGPGGHSWNVVRSESDDLLFRHAARSGAKTFDGTKVDVIHFEPYPHDGFDEPPHLANPGRPVSADWSCKDGTRGNIKFDYLIDASGRNGIVSTKYLKNRRFNEGLKNIANWTYWKGAKRFNVGQPNENSPFFETLDDASGWVWAIPLHNSTLSVGIVARQDLFVAKKKQLGLNPQEFYCEYLKLAPQISAMLSDAEIVSDMKQASDWSYSASAYAGPYFRIIGDAAAFVDPYFSSGVHLALTNGLAAAVSVQASRRGQADERAAAKWHGTKVAENYTRLLLIVMAVQRQLRLKHEQLITTDAEDGFDAAFKAIQPVIQGVADTHLSDEQVQQRAVESVDFALNSFDVTPEQERAMVNKVSHAAQAAPETLQNMTPEEVDILKRMSHRVLHRNTTQENRGLAAFTGHVIDGLAANVERGDVGLIKVQA
;
A
#
# COMPACT_ATOMS: atom_id res chain seq x y z
N MET A 1 77.36 -18.57 11.90
CA MET A 1 78.07 -18.02 13.08
C MET A 1 77.29 -16.78 13.48
N SER A 2 76.38 -16.91 14.46
CA SER A 2 76.61 -16.50 15.87
C SER A 2 76.78 -14.98 15.95
N THR A 3 76.01 -14.19 16.72
CA THR A 3 75.34 -14.46 17.99
C THR A 3 74.65 -13.17 18.47
N GLN A 4 73.59 -13.33 19.27
CA GLN A 4 73.19 -12.57 20.47
C GLN A 4 72.76 -11.08 20.33
N ASN A 5 71.50 -10.76 20.66
CA ASN A 5 70.89 -10.53 21.99
C ASN A 5 71.36 -9.24 22.68
N SER A 6 70.47 -8.23 22.74
CA SER A 6 69.78 -7.75 23.96
C SER A 6 70.62 -6.69 24.69
N THR A 7 70.17 -5.55 25.22
CA THR A 7 68.94 -5.06 25.85
C THR A 7 69.18 -3.56 26.10
N GLY A 8 68.15 -2.71 26.25
CA GLY A 8 68.36 -1.43 26.94
C GLY A 8 67.43 -0.28 26.55
N THR A 9 66.34 -0.17 27.30
CA THR A 9 65.25 0.81 27.27
C THR A 9 65.69 2.24 27.61
N ALA A 10 65.16 3.28 26.91
CA ALA A 10 64.57 4.49 27.53
C ALA A 10 64.10 5.56 26.51
N LEU A 11 62.78 5.76 26.53
CA LEU A 11 61.95 6.92 26.15
C LEU A 11 62.60 8.32 25.97
N LYS A 12 62.32 9.01 24.84
CA LYS A 12 61.25 10.06 24.70
C LYS A 12 61.32 10.81 23.36
N ARG A 13 60.13 10.95 22.73
CA ARG A 13 59.60 12.09 21.92
C ARG A 13 60.34 12.44 20.61
N SER A 14 59.73 12.83 19.48
CA SER A 14 58.38 12.96 18.93
C SER A 14 58.53 13.94 17.76
N THR A 15 58.27 13.55 16.51
CA THR A 15 57.75 14.43 15.41
C THR A 15 57.41 13.57 14.18
N GLY A 16 56.20 13.73 13.62
CA GLY A 16 55.62 12.90 12.53
C GLY A 16 56.10 13.27 11.12
N PRO A 17 55.31 13.07 10.03
CA PRO A 17 54.05 12.35 9.88
C PRO A 17 54.11 11.22 8.81
N HIS A 18 53.31 10.16 8.98
CA HIS A 18 53.09 9.15 7.94
C HIS A 18 51.61 8.97 7.64
N SER A 19 51.34 9.02 6.33
CA SER A 19 50.12 8.69 5.62
C SER A 19 49.36 7.51 6.21
N ARG A 20 48.05 7.67 6.43
CA ARG A 20 47.14 6.53 6.56
C ARG A 20 46.04 6.64 5.52
N SER A 21 46.07 5.69 4.59
CA SER A 21 44.97 5.41 3.70
C SER A 21 43.73 5.07 4.52
N ARG A 22 42.61 5.74 4.21
CA ARG A 22 41.29 5.34 4.72
C ARG A 22 40.87 4.08 3.96
N LYS A 23 40.90 2.94 4.65
CA LYS A 23 40.26 1.70 4.21
C LYS A 23 38.77 1.99 3.96
N ARG A 24 38.31 1.74 2.73
CA ARG A 24 36.88 1.61 2.39
C ARG A 24 36.29 0.52 3.28
N GLY A 25 35.22 0.85 4.00
CA GLY A 25 34.46 -0.13 4.79
C GLY A 25 33.92 -1.23 3.88
N LYS A 26 34.17 -2.48 4.27
CA LYS A 26 33.54 -3.66 3.67
C LYS A 26 32.02 -3.48 3.75
N HIS A 27 31.37 -3.44 2.59
CA HIS A 27 29.92 -3.54 2.52
C HIS A 27 29.52 -4.88 3.13
N GLY A 28 28.69 -4.85 4.17
CA GLY A 28 28.18 -6.05 4.83
C GLY A 28 27.48 -6.93 3.82
N ASN A 29 27.94 -8.17 3.71
CA ASN A 29 27.47 -9.19 2.78
C ASN A 29 26.06 -9.67 3.20
N HIS A 30 25.05 -8.82 3.08
CA HIS A 30 23.66 -9.18 3.31
C HIS A 30 23.13 -9.81 2.02
N LYS A 31 22.67 -11.07 2.11
CA LYS A 31 21.98 -11.69 0.97
C LYS A 31 20.77 -10.82 0.61
N PRO A 32 20.53 -10.51 -0.68
CA PRO A 32 19.33 -9.79 -1.08
C PRO A 32 18.11 -10.59 -0.64
N THR A 33 17.24 -9.97 0.16
CA THR A 33 15.98 -10.56 0.58
C THR A 33 15.02 -10.55 -0.62
N VAL A 34 14.66 -11.72 -1.13
CA VAL A 34 13.69 -11.86 -2.22
C VAL A 34 12.34 -12.23 -1.62
N THR A 35 11.36 -11.32 -1.72
CA THR A 35 9.96 -11.65 -1.41
C THR A 35 9.36 -12.39 -2.59
N ASP A 36 9.05 -13.67 -2.39
CA ASP A 36 8.42 -14.52 -3.39
C ASP A 36 6.90 -14.49 -3.24
N PHE A 37 6.24 -13.56 -3.94
CA PHE A 37 4.78 -13.43 -3.96
C PHE A 37 4.07 -14.64 -4.59
N THR A 38 4.76 -15.47 -5.36
CA THR A 38 4.15 -16.64 -6.02
C THR A 38 3.80 -17.73 -5.02
N LYS A 39 4.56 -17.84 -3.92
CA LYS A 39 4.26 -18.80 -2.83
C LYS A 39 2.88 -18.60 -2.22
N ALA A 40 2.44 -17.34 -2.11
CA ALA A 40 1.11 -17.01 -1.60
C ALA A 40 -0.03 -17.43 -2.56
N LEU A 41 0.26 -17.54 -3.86
CA LEU A 41 -0.70 -17.91 -4.90
C LEU A 41 -0.84 -19.43 -5.07
N GLY A 42 0.07 -20.22 -4.48
CA GLY A 42 0.07 -21.68 -4.55
C GLY A 42 0.84 -22.26 -5.74
N PRO A 43 0.83 -23.60 -5.90
CA PRO A 43 1.57 -24.27 -6.97
C PRO A 43 1.18 -23.72 -8.36
N GLY A 44 2.16 -23.22 -9.13
CA GLY A 44 1.93 -22.62 -10.45
C GLY A 44 1.29 -21.23 -10.43
N GLY A 45 1.09 -20.65 -9.24
CA GLY A 45 0.53 -19.32 -9.07
C GLY A 45 1.44 -18.24 -9.64
N HIS A 46 0.88 -17.37 -10.48
CA HIS A 46 1.59 -16.26 -11.09
C HIS A 46 0.67 -15.05 -11.23
N SER A 47 1.28 -13.89 -11.47
CA SER A 47 0.60 -12.65 -11.83
C SER A 47 1.28 -12.04 -13.05
N TRP A 48 0.73 -10.93 -13.55
CA TRP A 48 1.16 -10.30 -14.79
C TRP A 48 1.63 -8.86 -14.55
N ASN A 49 2.76 -8.51 -15.16
CA ASN A 49 3.10 -7.11 -15.39
C ASN A 49 2.39 -6.66 -16.66
N VAL A 50 1.57 -5.62 -16.57
CA VAL A 50 0.67 -5.23 -17.66
C VAL A 50 0.91 -3.81 -18.12
N VAL A 51 0.76 -3.61 -19.43
CA VAL A 51 0.61 -2.26 -20.00
C VAL A 51 -0.80 -1.80 -19.65
N ARG A 52 -0.92 -0.82 -18.75
CA ARG A 52 -2.21 -0.42 -18.18
C ARG A 52 -3.26 0.00 -19.20
N SER A 53 -2.87 0.67 -20.28
CA SER A 53 -3.80 1.05 -21.35
C SER A 53 -4.45 -0.17 -22.01
N GLU A 54 -3.73 -1.28 -22.13
CA GLU A 54 -4.23 -2.51 -22.73
C GLU A 54 -5.02 -3.33 -21.71
N SER A 55 -4.50 -3.50 -20.49
CA SER A 55 -5.21 -4.26 -19.46
C SER A 55 -6.56 -3.64 -19.09
N ASP A 56 -6.59 -2.31 -18.98
CA ASP A 56 -7.79 -1.60 -18.56
C ASP A 56 -8.83 -1.59 -19.69
N ASP A 57 -8.43 -1.44 -20.96
CA ASP A 57 -9.34 -1.61 -22.10
C ASP A 57 -9.86 -3.05 -22.15
N LEU A 58 -9.00 -4.07 -21.99
CA LEU A 58 -9.45 -5.47 -21.97
C LEU A 58 -10.52 -5.73 -20.90
N LEU A 59 -10.33 -5.19 -19.68
CA LEU A 59 -11.31 -5.28 -18.59
C LEU A 59 -12.60 -4.52 -18.92
N PHE A 60 -12.50 -3.29 -19.43
CA PHE A 60 -13.64 -2.46 -19.80
C PHE A 60 -14.49 -3.11 -20.90
N ARG A 61 -13.84 -3.64 -21.94
CA ARG A 61 -14.49 -4.37 -23.04
C ARG A 61 -15.07 -5.70 -22.56
N HIS A 62 -14.41 -6.38 -21.62
CA HIS A 62 -14.96 -7.60 -21.03
C HIS A 62 -16.24 -7.31 -20.23
N ALA A 63 -16.29 -6.21 -19.46
CA ALA A 63 -17.53 -5.80 -18.77
C ALA A 63 -18.68 -5.58 -19.76
N ALA A 64 -18.41 -4.96 -20.92
CA ALA A 64 -19.40 -4.79 -21.99
C ALA A 64 -19.90 -6.13 -22.54
N ARG A 65 -18.98 -7.06 -22.88
CA ARG A 65 -19.33 -8.41 -23.34
C ARG A 65 -20.11 -9.22 -22.30
N SER A 66 -19.90 -8.94 -21.03
CA SER A 66 -20.63 -9.53 -19.90
C SER A 66 -21.99 -8.89 -19.64
N GLY A 67 -22.40 -7.89 -20.44
CA GLY A 67 -23.74 -7.30 -20.44
C GLY A 67 -23.83 -5.89 -19.84
N ALA A 68 -22.73 -5.30 -19.37
CA ALA A 68 -22.74 -3.92 -18.92
C ALA A 68 -22.88 -2.96 -20.10
N LYS A 69 -23.68 -1.89 -19.94
CA LYS A 69 -23.60 -0.74 -20.87
C LYS A 69 -22.36 0.06 -20.52
N THR A 70 -21.49 0.28 -21.50
CA THR A 70 -20.24 1.01 -21.32
C THR A 70 -20.21 2.26 -22.19
N PHE A 71 -19.72 3.37 -21.63
CA PHE A 71 -19.66 4.67 -22.28
C PHE A 71 -18.25 5.24 -22.11
N ASP A 72 -17.46 5.24 -23.18
CA ASP A 72 -16.14 5.86 -23.22
C ASP A 72 -16.26 7.32 -23.69
N GLY A 73 -15.27 8.17 -23.39
CA GLY A 73 -15.28 9.59 -23.72
C GLY A 73 -16.38 10.40 -23.02
N THR A 74 -17.06 9.79 -22.04
CA THR A 74 -18.20 10.36 -21.31
C THR A 74 -17.78 10.70 -19.89
N LYS A 75 -17.73 11.99 -19.56
CA LYS A 75 -17.33 12.49 -18.25
C LYS A 75 -18.56 12.71 -17.38
N VAL A 76 -18.54 12.22 -16.14
CA VAL A 76 -19.52 12.58 -15.12
C VAL A 76 -19.17 13.94 -14.52
N ASP A 77 -20.12 14.88 -14.56
CA ASP A 77 -19.91 16.26 -14.09
C ASP A 77 -20.58 16.51 -12.73
N VAL A 78 -21.86 16.12 -12.58
CA VAL A 78 -22.66 16.34 -11.38
C VAL A 78 -23.45 15.09 -11.07
N ILE A 79 -23.33 14.57 -9.85
CA ILE A 79 -24.24 13.60 -9.26
C ILE A 79 -25.30 14.36 -8.46
N HIS A 80 -26.57 14.00 -8.69
CA HIS A 80 -27.72 14.55 -8.00
C HIS A 80 -28.19 13.59 -6.91
N PHE A 81 -28.41 14.15 -5.72
CA PHE A 81 -28.82 13.43 -4.53
C PHE A 81 -30.22 13.88 -4.09
N GLU A 82 -31.06 12.92 -3.70
CA GLU A 82 -32.31 13.18 -2.98
C GLU A 82 -32.08 12.99 -1.47
N PRO A 83 -32.81 13.71 -0.61
CA PRO A 83 -32.76 13.48 0.83
C PRO A 83 -33.02 12.01 1.18
N TYR A 84 -32.26 11.47 2.12
CA TYR A 84 -32.44 10.10 2.61
C TYR A 84 -32.47 10.11 4.13
N PRO A 85 -33.38 9.37 4.78
CA PRO A 85 -33.45 9.29 6.24
C PRO A 85 -32.10 8.97 6.88
N HIS A 86 -31.77 9.68 7.95
CA HIS A 86 -30.54 9.48 8.72
C HIS A 86 -30.67 8.28 9.67
N ASP A 87 -31.06 7.12 9.12
CA ASP A 87 -31.31 5.86 9.83
C ASP A 87 -29.99 5.17 10.24
N GLY A 88 -29.09 5.93 10.88
CA GLY A 88 -27.77 5.48 11.31
C GLY A 88 -26.71 5.40 10.20
N PHE A 89 -26.93 6.06 9.06
CA PHE A 89 -25.90 6.28 8.02
C PHE A 89 -24.90 7.39 8.37
N ASP A 90 -25.18 8.19 9.40
CA ASP A 90 -24.22 9.14 9.96
C ASP A 90 -23.47 8.58 11.16
N GLU A 91 -23.84 7.38 11.63
CA GLU A 91 -23.14 6.73 12.73
C GLU A 91 -21.81 6.16 12.24
N PRO A 92 -20.69 6.53 12.87
CA PRO A 92 -19.40 5.95 12.52
C PRO A 92 -19.27 4.47 12.92
N PRO A 93 -18.33 3.73 12.30
CA PRO A 93 -17.42 4.22 11.26
C PRO A 93 -17.77 3.77 9.84
N HIS A 94 -17.23 4.51 8.87
CA HIS A 94 -17.20 4.20 7.43
C HIS A 94 -18.46 4.49 6.61
N LEU A 95 -19.50 5.02 7.26
CA LEU A 95 -20.73 5.48 6.60
C LEU A 95 -20.82 7.00 6.56
N ALA A 96 -21.50 7.52 5.53
CA ALA A 96 -21.93 8.90 5.45
C ALA A 96 -23.26 9.02 4.71
N ASN A 97 -24.09 10.01 5.07
CA ASN A 97 -25.33 10.30 4.37
C ASN A 97 -25.33 11.68 3.67
N PRO A 98 -24.87 11.77 2.41
CA PRO A 98 -25.07 12.94 1.57
C PRO A 98 -26.47 12.97 0.90
N GLY A 99 -27.36 12.02 1.24
CA GLY A 99 -28.56 11.68 0.49
C GLY A 99 -28.37 10.44 -0.41
N ARG A 100 -29.45 10.04 -1.09
CA ARG A 100 -29.45 8.94 -2.07
C ARG A 100 -29.11 9.50 -3.46
N PRO A 101 -28.07 9.03 -4.15
CA PRO A 101 -27.80 9.47 -5.51
C PRO A 101 -28.81 8.84 -6.48
N VAL A 102 -29.41 9.66 -7.35
CA VAL A 102 -30.51 9.23 -8.23
C VAL A 102 -30.24 9.47 -9.72
N SER A 103 -29.33 10.39 -10.03
CA SER A 103 -28.91 10.65 -11.41
C SER A 103 -27.55 11.33 -11.49
N ALA A 104 -26.97 11.35 -12.69
CA ALA A 104 -25.77 12.12 -12.96
C ALA A 104 -25.86 12.83 -14.32
N ASP A 105 -25.41 14.08 -14.34
CA ASP A 105 -25.15 14.83 -15.55
C ASP A 105 -23.79 14.41 -16.12
N TRP A 106 -23.74 14.26 -17.43
CA TRP A 106 -22.54 13.88 -18.15
C TRP A 106 -22.34 14.73 -19.40
N SER A 107 -21.07 14.85 -19.81
CA SER A 107 -20.66 15.54 -21.03
C SER A 107 -19.58 14.76 -21.78
N CYS A 108 -19.54 14.97 -23.09
CA CYS A 108 -18.56 14.41 -24.01
C CYS A 108 -17.74 15.52 -24.65
N LYS A 109 -16.56 15.17 -25.18
CA LYS A 109 -15.67 16.13 -25.86
C LYS A 109 -16.26 16.72 -27.15
N ASP A 110 -17.22 16.04 -27.76
CA ASP A 110 -17.95 16.51 -28.94
C ASP A 110 -19.04 17.55 -28.61
N GLY A 111 -19.19 17.92 -27.33
CA GLY A 111 -20.19 18.86 -26.85
C GLY A 111 -21.55 18.24 -26.52
N THR A 112 -21.75 16.95 -26.78
CA THR A 112 -22.96 16.25 -26.34
C THR A 112 -23.00 16.16 -24.82
N ARG A 113 -24.21 16.26 -24.28
CA ARG A 113 -24.47 16.25 -22.83
C ARG A 113 -25.81 15.62 -22.55
N GLY A 114 -25.97 15.11 -21.34
CA GLY A 114 -27.24 14.53 -20.91
C GLY A 114 -27.27 14.27 -19.41
N ASN A 115 -28.33 13.59 -19.00
CA ASN A 115 -28.52 13.10 -17.63
C ASN A 115 -28.86 11.61 -17.71
N ILE A 116 -28.32 10.83 -16.76
CA ILE A 116 -28.63 9.40 -16.62
C ILE A 116 -29.17 9.14 -15.22
N LYS A 117 -30.32 8.47 -15.12
CA LYS A 117 -30.90 8.00 -13.86
C LYS A 117 -30.40 6.61 -13.49
N PHE A 118 -30.23 6.35 -12.21
CA PHE A 118 -29.78 5.06 -11.69
C PHE A 118 -30.23 4.85 -10.24
N ASP A 119 -30.24 3.60 -9.80
CA ASP A 119 -30.61 3.25 -8.41
C ASP A 119 -29.42 3.24 -7.45
N TYR A 120 -28.23 2.92 -7.96
CA TYR A 120 -26.98 2.80 -7.19
C TYR A 120 -25.83 3.51 -7.91
N LEU A 121 -24.94 4.12 -7.12
CA LEU A 121 -23.70 4.73 -7.60
C LEU A 121 -22.48 3.99 -7.03
N ILE A 122 -21.57 3.56 -7.91
CA ILE A 122 -20.26 3.06 -7.49
C ILE A 122 -19.20 4.05 -7.96
N ASP A 123 -18.57 4.76 -7.02
CA ASP A 123 -17.46 5.65 -7.35
C ASP A 123 -16.18 4.82 -7.53
N ALA A 124 -15.81 4.64 -8.80
CA ALA A 124 -14.58 3.99 -9.24
C ALA A 124 -13.67 4.98 -10.02
N SER A 125 -13.78 6.28 -9.74
CA SER A 125 -13.13 7.37 -10.51
C SER A 125 -11.62 7.49 -10.31
N GLY A 126 -10.99 6.48 -9.71
CA GLY A 126 -9.58 6.48 -9.37
C GLY A 126 -9.24 7.64 -8.42
N ARG A 127 -8.07 8.25 -8.60
CA ARG A 127 -7.60 9.35 -7.74
C ARG A 127 -8.50 10.59 -7.72
N ASN A 128 -9.41 10.75 -8.68
CA ASN A 128 -10.39 11.84 -8.66
C ASN A 128 -11.33 11.73 -7.44
N GLY A 129 -11.68 10.50 -7.05
CA GLY A 129 -12.59 10.19 -5.93
C GLY A 129 -13.76 11.15 -5.82
N ILE A 130 -14.55 11.26 -6.87
CA ILE A 130 -15.59 12.29 -7.05
C ILE A 130 -16.47 12.42 -5.80
N VAL A 131 -16.92 11.31 -5.22
CA VAL A 131 -17.77 11.30 -4.02
C VAL A 131 -16.99 11.80 -2.80
N SER A 132 -15.81 11.24 -2.53
CA SER A 132 -14.98 11.61 -1.38
C SER A 132 -14.47 13.05 -1.41
N THR A 133 -14.22 13.60 -2.61
CA THR A 133 -13.62 14.94 -2.77
C THR A 133 -14.66 16.04 -2.94
N LYS A 134 -15.67 15.84 -3.80
CA LYS A 134 -16.66 16.88 -4.13
C LYS A 134 -17.85 16.92 -3.17
N TYR A 135 -18.35 15.74 -2.77
CA TYR A 135 -19.62 15.63 -2.04
C TYR A 135 -19.40 15.45 -0.53
N LEU A 136 -18.58 14.48 -0.14
CA LEU A 136 -18.32 14.19 1.27
C LEU A 136 -17.21 15.06 1.86
N LYS A 137 -16.24 15.50 1.04
CA LYS A 137 -15.06 16.28 1.45
C LYS A 137 -14.30 15.61 2.62
N ASN A 138 -14.29 14.29 2.63
CA ASN A 138 -13.84 13.48 3.76
C ASN A 138 -12.47 12.84 3.53
N ARG A 139 -11.82 13.10 2.39
CA ARG A 139 -10.45 12.64 2.11
C ARG A 139 -9.44 13.36 3.02
N ARG A 140 -8.48 12.59 3.53
CA ARG A 140 -7.35 13.07 4.34
C ARG A 140 -6.06 12.42 3.83
N PHE A 141 -5.05 13.25 3.59
CA PHE A 141 -3.74 12.79 3.14
C PHE A 141 -2.92 12.28 4.33
N ASN A 142 -2.11 11.26 4.08
CA ASN A 142 -1.16 10.75 5.07
C ASN A 142 0.13 11.57 4.99
N GLU A 143 0.31 12.43 6.00
CA GLU A 143 1.47 13.31 6.12
C GLU A 143 2.81 12.55 6.26
N GLY A 144 2.79 11.36 6.87
CA GLY A 144 3.97 10.51 7.04
C GLY A 144 4.39 9.73 5.78
N LEU A 145 3.59 9.79 4.71
CA LEU A 145 3.83 9.10 3.44
C LEU A 145 3.89 10.09 2.25
N LYS A 146 4.37 11.31 2.48
CA LYS A 146 4.54 12.34 1.43
C LYS A 146 5.68 12.01 0.47
N ASN A 147 5.37 11.12 -0.46
CA ASN A 147 6.26 10.68 -1.51
C ASN A 147 5.90 11.29 -2.88
N ILE A 148 6.91 11.33 -3.75
CA ILE A 148 6.81 11.71 -5.16
C ILE A 148 7.38 10.59 -6.02
N ALA A 149 6.76 10.34 -7.18
CA ALA A 149 7.18 9.32 -8.13
C ALA A 149 7.47 9.96 -9.48
N ASN A 150 8.66 9.72 -10.01
CA ASN A 150 9.03 10.06 -11.38
C ASN A 150 9.41 8.81 -12.14
N TRP A 151 8.80 8.56 -13.29
CA TRP A 151 9.04 7.34 -14.07
C TRP A 151 8.98 7.57 -15.57
N THR A 152 9.58 6.63 -16.29
CA THR A 152 9.51 6.52 -17.75
C THR A 152 9.68 5.06 -18.16
N TYR A 153 9.66 4.81 -19.46
CA TYR A 153 9.81 3.49 -20.06
C TYR A 153 11.13 3.43 -20.84
N TRP A 154 11.86 2.34 -20.63
CA TRP A 154 13.15 2.08 -21.25
C TRP A 154 13.08 0.90 -22.21
N LYS A 155 13.85 0.93 -23.30
CA LYS A 155 14.02 -0.20 -24.23
C LYS A 155 15.49 -0.62 -24.29
N GLY A 156 15.74 -1.92 -24.44
CA GLY A 156 17.11 -2.46 -24.46
C GLY A 156 17.72 -2.72 -23.08
N ALA A 157 16.94 -2.60 -21.99
CA ALA A 157 17.41 -2.90 -20.65
C ALA A 157 17.73 -4.39 -20.46
N LYS A 158 18.76 -4.68 -19.65
CA LYS A 158 19.14 -6.05 -19.29
C LYS A 158 18.04 -6.67 -18.42
N ARG A 159 17.77 -7.96 -18.63
CA ARG A 159 16.78 -8.71 -17.83
C ARG A 159 17.31 -8.93 -16.42
N PHE A 160 16.42 -8.81 -15.44
CA PHE A 160 16.75 -9.07 -14.04
C PHE A 160 17.03 -10.56 -13.83
N ASN A 161 18.09 -10.87 -13.08
CA ASN A 161 18.42 -12.20 -12.56
C ASN A 161 18.37 -13.38 -13.57
N VAL A 162 18.99 -13.21 -14.74
CA VAL A 162 19.02 -14.22 -15.82
C VAL A 162 19.49 -15.58 -15.30
N GLY A 163 18.77 -16.63 -15.65
CA GLY A 163 19.05 -18.02 -15.27
C GLY A 163 18.59 -18.41 -13.87
N GLN A 164 17.94 -17.52 -13.12
CA GLN A 164 17.38 -17.80 -11.79
C GLN A 164 15.85 -17.99 -11.85
N PRO A 165 15.22 -18.65 -10.84
CA PRO A 165 13.78 -18.88 -10.84
C PRO A 165 12.90 -17.61 -10.91
N ASN A 166 13.43 -16.47 -10.44
CA ASN A 166 12.79 -15.15 -10.50
C ASN A 166 13.36 -14.28 -11.64
N GLU A 167 13.88 -14.89 -12.70
CA GLU A 167 14.31 -14.20 -13.90
C GLU A 167 13.20 -13.26 -14.39
N ASN A 168 13.57 -11.99 -14.58
CA ASN A 168 12.71 -10.96 -15.12
C ASN A 168 11.42 -10.71 -14.30
N SER A 169 11.41 -11.03 -13.00
CA SER A 169 10.42 -10.52 -12.05
C SER A 169 10.54 -8.99 -11.86
N PRO A 170 9.48 -8.31 -11.39
CA PRO A 170 9.60 -6.95 -10.86
C PRO A 170 10.74 -6.84 -9.86
N PHE A 171 11.59 -5.83 -10.03
CA PHE A 171 12.72 -5.56 -9.16
C PHE A 171 12.56 -4.22 -8.46
N PHE A 172 12.89 -4.19 -7.17
CA PHE A 172 12.74 -3.02 -6.31
C PHE A 172 14.06 -2.79 -5.59
N GLU A 173 14.69 -1.64 -5.84
CA GLU A 173 15.99 -1.29 -5.26
C GLU A 173 15.86 -0.06 -4.37
N THR A 174 16.47 -0.10 -3.20
CA THR A 174 16.52 1.04 -2.28
C THR A 174 17.54 2.06 -2.77
N LEU A 175 17.25 3.35 -2.65
CA LEU A 175 18.23 4.39 -2.97
C LEU A 175 19.33 4.42 -1.91
N ASP A 176 20.58 4.56 -2.32
CA ASP A 176 21.78 4.58 -1.45
C ASP A 176 21.76 5.70 -0.39
N ASP A 177 21.03 6.79 -0.63
CA ASP A 177 20.85 7.90 0.32
C ASP A 177 19.60 7.76 1.20
N ALA A 178 18.91 6.60 1.13
CA ALA A 178 17.68 6.28 1.85
C ALA A 178 16.51 7.26 1.66
N SER A 179 16.60 8.12 0.65
CA SER A 179 15.50 9.03 0.29
C SER A 179 14.26 8.30 -0.25
N GLY A 180 14.41 7.03 -0.62
CA GLY A 180 13.33 6.20 -1.16
C GLY A 180 13.84 4.94 -1.87
N TRP A 181 13.19 4.59 -2.98
CA TRP A 181 13.42 3.35 -3.73
C TRP A 181 13.07 3.51 -5.22
N VAL A 182 13.40 2.51 -6.03
CA VAL A 182 13.17 2.49 -7.47
C VAL A 182 12.52 1.17 -7.87
N TRP A 183 11.47 1.20 -8.68
CA TRP A 183 10.97 0.01 -9.37
C TRP A 183 11.60 -0.17 -10.73
N ALA A 184 11.75 -1.43 -11.14
CA ALA A 184 12.03 -1.86 -12.51
C ALA A 184 11.07 -3.01 -12.85
N ILE A 185 10.04 -2.71 -13.64
CA ILE A 185 8.93 -3.63 -13.96
C ILE A 185 8.95 -3.94 -15.45
N PRO A 186 9.31 -5.17 -15.86
CA PRO A 186 9.36 -5.54 -17.28
C PRO A 186 7.96 -5.77 -17.83
N LEU A 187 7.73 -5.34 -19.06
CA LEU A 187 6.44 -5.40 -19.74
C LEU A 187 6.51 -6.26 -21.00
N HIS A 188 5.35 -6.78 -21.43
CA HIS A 188 5.27 -7.71 -22.56
C HIS A 188 5.76 -7.11 -23.90
N ASN A 189 5.74 -5.79 -24.04
CA ASN A 189 6.19 -5.06 -25.23
C ASN A 189 7.71 -4.80 -25.25
N SER A 190 8.49 -5.54 -24.46
CA SER A 190 9.95 -5.40 -24.32
C SER A 190 10.41 -4.04 -23.78
N THR A 191 9.52 -3.30 -23.11
CA THR A 191 9.91 -2.12 -22.34
C THR A 191 10.06 -2.46 -20.86
N LEU A 192 10.93 -1.70 -20.18
CA LEU A 192 11.07 -1.73 -18.73
C LEU A 192 10.51 -0.42 -18.17
N SER A 193 9.45 -0.51 -17.37
CA SER A 193 8.97 0.64 -16.60
C SER A 193 9.93 0.85 -15.43
N VAL A 194 10.54 2.04 -15.36
CA VAL A 194 11.46 2.39 -14.27
C VAL A 194 11.01 3.67 -13.61
N GLY A 195 10.74 3.61 -12.31
CA GLY A 195 10.28 4.76 -11.55
C GLY A 195 10.98 4.92 -10.21
N ILE A 196 11.40 6.14 -9.93
CA ILE A 196 11.93 6.56 -8.64
C ILE A 196 10.74 6.96 -7.77
N VAL A 197 10.67 6.43 -6.56
CA VAL A 197 9.79 6.90 -5.49
C VAL A 197 10.66 7.42 -4.36
N ALA A 198 10.49 8.68 -3.99
CA ALA A 198 11.27 9.31 -2.94
C ALA A 198 10.43 10.24 -2.08
N ARG A 199 10.92 10.56 -0.88
CA ARG A 199 10.32 11.62 -0.06
C ARG A 199 10.32 12.94 -0.84
N GLN A 200 9.17 13.61 -0.83
CA GLN A 200 8.94 14.78 -1.66
C GLN A 200 9.87 15.95 -1.32
N ASP A 201 10.12 16.20 -0.04
CA ASP A 201 11.01 17.25 0.46
C ASP A 201 12.46 17.06 -0.03
N LEU A 202 13.01 15.86 0.15
CA LEU A 202 14.37 15.50 -0.27
C LEU A 202 14.52 15.54 -1.79
N PHE A 203 13.53 15.03 -2.51
CA PHE A 203 13.50 15.03 -3.97
C PHE A 203 13.49 16.46 -4.53
N VAL A 204 12.63 17.33 -4.00
CA VAL A 204 12.52 18.74 -4.42
C VAL A 204 13.80 19.51 -4.07
N ALA A 205 14.37 19.31 -2.88
CA ALA A 205 15.62 19.95 -2.48
C ALA A 205 16.77 19.57 -3.43
N LYS A 206 16.92 18.28 -3.74
CA LYS A 206 17.97 17.77 -4.65
C LYS A 206 17.77 18.27 -6.08
N LYS A 207 16.52 18.31 -6.57
CA LYS A 207 16.19 18.87 -7.88
C LYS A 207 16.59 20.34 -7.99
N LYS A 208 16.28 21.14 -6.96
CA LYS A 208 16.65 22.56 -6.90
C LYS A 208 18.16 22.76 -6.85
N GLN A 209 18.87 21.94 -6.09
CA GLN A 209 20.33 22.00 -5.97
C GLN A 209 21.05 21.74 -7.29
N LEU A 210 20.57 20.76 -8.07
CA LEU A 210 21.21 20.35 -9.32
C LEU A 210 20.83 21.22 -10.51
N GLY A 211 19.62 21.83 -10.49
CA GLY A 211 19.18 22.72 -11.57
C GLY A 211 19.03 22.04 -12.94
N LEU A 212 18.93 20.71 -12.97
CA LEU A 212 18.84 19.89 -14.18
C LEU A 212 17.42 19.89 -14.75
N ASN A 213 17.31 19.60 -16.05
CA ASN A 213 16.00 19.34 -16.65
C ASN A 213 15.38 18.04 -16.09
N PRO A 214 14.07 17.79 -16.25
CA PRO A 214 13.41 16.65 -15.63
C PRO A 214 14.03 15.28 -15.96
N GLN A 215 14.47 15.06 -17.20
CA GLN A 215 15.06 13.79 -17.65
C GLN A 215 16.49 13.64 -17.15
N GLU A 216 17.30 14.69 -17.24
CA GLU A 216 18.66 14.71 -16.67
C GLU A 216 18.65 14.47 -15.15
N PHE A 217 17.73 15.13 -14.44
CA PHE A 217 17.56 14.93 -13.00
C PHE A 217 17.16 13.50 -12.68
N TYR A 218 16.21 12.92 -13.42
CA TYR A 218 15.82 11.52 -13.26
C TYR A 218 17.00 10.56 -13.45
N CYS A 219 17.80 10.73 -14.51
CA CYS A 219 18.98 9.92 -14.76
C CYS A 219 20.06 10.10 -13.69
N GLU A 220 20.27 11.33 -13.19
CA GLU A 220 21.23 11.60 -12.10
C GLU A 220 20.77 10.93 -10.79
N TYR A 221 19.48 11.02 -10.49
CA TYR A 221 18.89 10.45 -9.29
C TYR A 221 18.89 8.92 -9.32
N LEU A 222 18.70 8.30 -10.49
CA LEU A 222 18.77 6.85 -10.68
C LEU A 222 20.14 6.26 -10.30
N LYS A 223 21.22 7.05 -10.33
CA LYS A 223 22.58 6.58 -9.94
C LYS A 223 22.65 6.12 -8.48
N LEU A 224 21.71 6.53 -7.64
CA LEU A 224 21.53 6.05 -6.27
C LEU A 224 21.00 4.61 -6.20
N ALA A 225 20.55 4.03 -7.31
CA ALA A 225 20.11 2.65 -7.44
C ALA A 225 21.07 1.92 -8.40
N PRO A 226 22.22 1.42 -7.90
CA PRO A 226 23.32 0.95 -8.75
C PRO A 226 22.97 -0.30 -9.58
N GLN A 227 22.13 -1.21 -9.08
CA GLN A 227 21.75 -2.40 -9.84
C GLN A 227 20.81 -2.05 -11.00
N ILE A 228 19.80 -1.22 -10.75
CA ILE A 228 18.89 -0.74 -11.81
C ILE A 228 19.66 0.14 -12.79
N SER A 229 20.58 0.98 -12.33
CA SER A 229 21.48 1.73 -13.22
C SER A 229 22.31 0.82 -14.12
N ALA A 230 22.82 -0.30 -13.60
CA ALA A 230 23.55 -1.28 -14.40
C ALA A 230 22.64 -2.03 -15.40
N MET A 231 21.37 -2.27 -15.06
CA MET A 231 20.39 -2.82 -16.00
C MET A 231 20.11 -1.88 -17.17
N LEU A 232 20.20 -0.57 -16.94
CA LEU A 232 19.89 0.47 -17.91
C LEU A 232 21.09 0.97 -18.72
N SER A 233 22.30 0.43 -18.50
CA SER A 233 23.55 0.97 -19.07
C SER A 233 23.56 1.10 -20.60
N ASP A 234 22.85 0.20 -21.29
CA ASP A 234 22.76 0.12 -22.75
C ASP A 234 21.33 0.40 -23.25
N ALA A 235 20.46 0.90 -22.37
CA ALA A 235 19.05 1.13 -22.65
C ALA A 235 18.77 2.58 -23.04
N GLU A 236 17.67 2.80 -23.76
CA GLU A 236 17.20 4.13 -24.16
C GLU A 236 15.81 4.42 -23.58
N ILE A 237 15.56 5.69 -23.22
CA ILE A 237 14.24 6.17 -22.83
C ILE A 237 13.37 6.29 -24.08
N VAL A 238 12.19 5.65 -24.08
CA VAL A 238 11.28 5.60 -25.24
C VAL A 238 9.94 6.29 -24.99
N SER A 239 9.82 7.06 -23.92
CA SER A 239 8.59 7.78 -23.58
C SER A 239 8.86 9.05 -22.79
N ASP A 240 7.86 9.93 -22.76
CA ASP A 240 7.88 11.12 -21.91
C ASP A 240 7.98 10.78 -20.42
N MET A 241 8.66 11.66 -19.68
CA MET A 241 8.71 11.59 -18.23
C MET A 241 7.32 11.78 -17.62
N LYS A 242 6.98 10.89 -16.69
CA LYS A 242 5.73 10.93 -15.93
C LYS A 242 6.03 11.23 -14.46
N GLN A 243 5.10 11.93 -13.82
CA GLN A 243 5.22 12.32 -12.42
C GLN A 243 3.88 12.15 -11.70
N ALA A 244 3.93 11.73 -10.45
CA ALA A 244 2.82 11.74 -9.50
C ALA A 244 3.33 12.15 -8.11
N SER A 245 2.47 12.69 -7.29
CA SER A 245 2.64 12.93 -5.85
C SER A 245 1.28 12.76 -5.18
N ASP A 246 1.17 12.95 -3.85
CA ASP A 246 -0.12 13.09 -3.15
C ASP A 246 -1.08 11.93 -3.44
N TRP A 247 -0.57 10.71 -3.32
CA TRP A 247 -1.36 9.50 -3.49
C TRP A 247 -1.71 8.84 -2.17
N SER A 248 -0.97 9.09 -1.09
CA SER A 248 -1.24 8.48 0.21
C SER A 248 -2.39 9.21 0.89
N TYR A 249 -3.58 8.62 0.88
CA TYR A 249 -4.77 9.19 1.50
C TYR A 249 -5.80 8.11 1.85
N SER A 250 -6.67 8.43 2.79
CA SER A 250 -7.87 7.68 3.15
C SER A 250 -9.07 8.60 3.25
N ALA A 251 -10.26 8.02 3.44
CA ALA A 251 -11.49 8.76 3.69
C ALA A 251 -12.16 8.22 4.96
N SER A 252 -12.89 9.07 5.69
CA SER A 252 -13.59 8.61 6.91
C SER A 252 -14.81 7.71 6.60
N ALA A 253 -15.33 7.79 5.37
CA ALA A 253 -16.47 7.01 4.89
C ALA A 253 -16.28 6.54 3.46
N TYR A 254 -16.71 5.30 3.20
CA TYR A 254 -16.55 4.58 1.93
C TYR A 254 -17.89 4.07 1.37
N ALA A 255 -19.00 4.27 2.08
CA ALA A 255 -20.33 3.89 1.66
C ALA A 255 -21.38 4.79 2.31
N GLY A 256 -22.60 4.72 1.78
CA GLY A 256 -23.78 5.34 2.34
C GLY A 256 -25.03 4.87 1.60
N PRO A 257 -26.15 5.59 1.71
CA PRO A 257 -27.39 5.17 1.07
C PRO A 257 -27.21 5.02 -0.44
N TYR A 258 -27.29 3.79 -0.95
CA TYR A 258 -27.24 3.47 -2.37
C TYR A 258 -25.94 3.89 -3.09
N PHE A 259 -24.85 4.17 -2.36
CA PHE A 259 -23.54 4.35 -2.98
C PHE A 259 -22.43 3.58 -2.28
N ARG A 260 -21.40 3.25 -3.05
CA ARG A 260 -20.16 2.60 -2.60
C ARG A 260 -18.96 3.29 -3.25
N ILE A 261 -17.81 3.33 -2.58
CA ILE A 261 -16.58 3.93 -3.10
C ILE A 261 -15.49 2.87 -3.13
N ILE A 262 -14.82 2.68 -4.27
CA ILE A 262 -13.88 1.57 -4.48
C ILE A 262 -12.52 2.02 -5.02
N GLY A 263 -11.49 1.19 -4.81
CA GLY A 263 -10.12 1.45 -5.27
C GLY A 263 -9.59 2.81 -4.82
N ASP A 264 -8.81 3.47 -5.69
CA ASP A 264 -8.21 4.78 -5.42
C ASP A 264 -9.25 5.89 -5.19
N ALA A 265 -10.53 5.71 -5.56
CA ALA A 265 -11.56 6.70 -5.20
C ALA A 265 -11.72 6.76 -3.66
N ALA A 266 -11.62 5.60 -3.01
CA ALA A 266 -11.72 5.44 -1.57
C ALA A 266 -10.41 5.80 -0.87
N ALA A 267 -9.33 5.11 -1.19
CA ALA A 267 -8.05 5.25 -0.49
C ALA A 267 -6.89 4.68 -1.32
N PHE A 268 -5.68 5.19 -1.08
CA PHE A 268 -4.45 4.66 -1.64
C PHE A 268 -3.31 4.84 -0.65
N VAL A 269 -2.40 3.85 -0.57
CA VAL A 269 -1.29 3.83 0.41
C VAL A 269 0.01 4.24 -0.28
N ASP A 270 0.66 3.31 -0.96
CA ASP A 270 1.98 3.49 -1.60
C ASP A 270 2.19 2.39 -2.65
N PRO A 271 2.90 2.64 -3.76
CA PRO A 271 3.10 1.65 -4.81
C PRO A 271 4.09 0.52 -4.46
N TYR A 272 4.80 0.55 -3.32
CA TYR A 272 5.86 -0.42 -2.97
C TYR A 272 5.45 -1.89 -3.18
N PHE A 273 4.25 -2.27 -2.70
CA PHE A 273 3.76 -3.65 -2.80
C PHE A 273 2.86 -3.92 -4.02
N SER A 274 2.73 -2.95 -4.94
CA SER A 274 1.93 -3.10 -6.18
C SER A 274 0.48 -3.55 -5.94
N SER A 275 -0.12 -3.16 -4.82
CA SER A 275 -1.41 -3.67 -4.33
C SER A 275 -2.63 -2.86 -4.77
N GLY A 276 -2.46 -1.71 -5.41
CA GLY A 276 -3.57 -0.82 -5.79
C GLY A 276 -4.62 -1.49 -6.70
N VAL A 277 -4.19 -2.24 -7.72
CA VAL A 277 -5.12 -2.98 -8.60
C VAL A 277 -5.83 -4.10 -7.84
N HIS A 278 -5.13 -4.79 -6.94
CA HIS A 278 -5.74 -5.80 -6.08
C HIS A 278 -6.83 -5.21 -5.18
N LEU A 279 -6.58 -4.04 -4.57
CA LEU A 279 -7.57 -3.31 -3.78
C LEU A 279 -8.75 -2.87 -4.64
N ALA A 280 -8.52 -2.33 -5.83
CA ALA A 280 -9.59 -1.91 -6.74
C ALA A 280 -10.52 -3.07 -7.11
N LEU A 281 -9.96 -4.23 -7.47
CA LEU A 281 -10.74 -5.43 -7.82
C LEU A 281 -11.47 -6.03 -6.61
N THR A 282 -10.80 -6.12 -5.46
CA THR A 282 -11.39 -6.67 -4.23
C THR A 282 -12.52 -5.78 -3.71
N ASN A 283 -12.32 -4.46 -3.74
CA ASN A 283 -13.33 -3.49 -3.32
C ASN A 283 -14.49 -3.44 -4.33
N GLY A 284 -14.21 -3.61 -5.62
CA GLY A 284 -15.24 -3.76 -6.66
C GLY A 284 -16.12 -4.99 -6.44
N LEU A 285 -15.52 -6.14 -6.09
CA LEU A 285 -16.28 -7.35 -5.73
C LEU A 285 -17.09 -7.13 -4.45
N ALA A 286 -16.53 -6.47 -3.44
CA ALA A 286 -17.25 -6.13 -2.21
C ALA A 286 -18.45 -5.19 -2.47
N ALA A 287 -18.29 -4.23 -3.39
CA ALA A 287 -19.39 -3.37 -3.82
C ALA A 287 -20.49 -4.19 -4.51
N ALA A 288 -20.14 -5.06 -5.47
CA ALA A 288 -21.10 -5.92 -6.15
C ALA A 288 -21.88 -6.81 -5.18
N VAL A 289 -21.18 -7.46 -4.24
CA VAL A 289 -21.77 -8.30 -3.18
C VAL A 289 -22.75 -7.51 -2.31
N SER A 290 -22.32 -6.37 -1.76
CA SER A 290 -23.17 -5.57 -0.87
C SER A 290 -24.41 -5.01 -1.58
N VAL A 291 -24.27 -4.54 -2.82
CA VAL A 291 -25.41 -4.03 -3.60
C VAL A 291 -26.40 -5.15 -3.94
N GLN A 292 -25.92 -6.34 -4.31
CA GLN A 292 -26.80 -7.47 -4.58
C GLN A 292 -27.51 -7.94 -3.30
N ALA A 293 -26.83 -7.94 -2.15
CA ALA A 293 -27.45 -8.28 -0.87
C ALA A 293 -28.64 -7.37 -0.54
N SER A 294 -28.49 -6.05 -0.70
CA SER A 294 -29.60 -5.10 -0.55
C SER A 294 -30.72 -5.38 -1.54
N ARG A 295 -30.39 -5.52 -2.83
CA ARG A 295 -31.38 -5.73 -3.90
C ARG A 295 -32.17 -7.02 -3.75
N ARG A 296 -31.58 -8.04 -3.15
CA ARG A 296 -32.19 -9.36 -2.91
C ARG A 296 -32.86 -9.47 -1.54
N GLY A 297 -32.81 -8.42 -0.70
CA GLY A 297 -33.36 -8.45 0.66
C GLY A 297 -32.61 -9.36 1.63
N GLN A 298 -31.35 -9.72 1.32
CA GLN A 298 -30.51 -10.55 2.19
C GLN A 298 -29.94 -9.75 3.37
N ALA A 299 -29.76 -8.44 3.17
CA ALA A 299 -29.41 -7.46 4.19
C ALA A 299 -30.16 -6.16 3.89
N ASP A 300 -30.45 -5.36 4.91
CA ASP A 300 -30.91 -3.99 4.68
C ASP A 300 -29.77 -3.12 4.10
N GLU A 301 -30.14 -1.96 3.53
CA GLU A 301 -29.19 -1.09 2.83
C GLU A 301 -28.06 -0.59 3.75
N ARG A 302 -28.36 -0.36 5.05
CA ARG A 302 -27.38 0.11 6.02
C ARG A 302 -26.38 -1.00 6.34
N ALA A 303 -26.85 -2.19 6.65
CA ALA A 303 -26.02 -3.35 6.96
C ALA A 303 -25.10 -3.69 5.77
N ALA A 304 -25.65 -3.67 4.55
CA ALA A 304 -24.86 -3.89 3.33
C ALA A 304 -23.81 -2.80 3.10
N ALA A 305 -24.17 -1.51 3.27
CA ALA A 305 -23.24 -0.40 3.16
C ALA A 305 -22.12 -0.49 4.22
N LYS A 306 -22.48 -0.83 5.46
CA LYS A 306 -21.53 -0.99 6.57
C LYS A 306 -20.56 -2.13 6.32
N TRP A 307 -21.06 -3.26 5.82
CA TRP A 307 -20.23 -4.40 5.44
C TRP A 307 -19.18 -4.00 4.39
N HIS A 308 -19.61 -3.28 3.34
CA HIS A 308 -18.70 -2.76 2.33
C HIS A 308 -17.68 -1.77 2.91
N GLY A 309 -18.14 -0.75 3.63
CA GLY A 309 -17.27 0.29 4.17
C GLY A 309 -16.22 -0.27 5.12
N THR A 310 -16.62 -1.25 5.95
CA THR A 310 -15.71 -1.98 6.84
C THR A 310 -14.69 -2.79 6.05
N LYS A 311 -15.11 -3.52 5.00
CA LYS A 311 -14.20 -4.29 4.14
C LYS A 311 -13.14 -3.40 3.47
N VAL A 312 -13.56 -2.24 2.95
CA VAL A 312 -12.65 -1.25 2.34
C VAL A 312 -11.65 -0.71 3.36
N ALA A 313 -12.14 -0.33 4.55
CA ALA A 313 -11.30 0.18 5.64
C ALA A 313 -10.27 -0.85 6.10
N GLU A 314 -10.68 -2.10 6.35
CA GLU A 314 -9.78 -3.18 6.76
C GLU A 314 -8.70 -3.48 5.71
N ASN A 315 -9.08 -3.54 4.42
CA ASN A 315 -8.14 -3.76 3.32
C ASN A 315 -7.08 -2.65 3.25
N TYR A 316 -7.51 -1.38 3.37
CA TYR A 316 -6.62 -0.23 3.39
C TYR A 316 -5.67 -0.27 4.60
N THR A 317 -6.21 -0.41 5.82
CA THR A 317 -5.41 -0.37 7.05
C THR A 317 -4.39 -1.50 7.09
N ARG A 318 -4.76 -2.71 6.64
CA ARG A 318 -3.80 -3.83 6.52
C ARG A 318 -2.62 -3.46 5.66
N LEU A 319 -2.87 -2.91 4.47
CA LEU A 319 -1.81 -2.52 3.56
C LEU A 319 -0.98 -1.36 4.11
N LEU A 320 -1.63 -0.38 4.74
CA LEU A 320 -0.97 0.76 5.38
C LEU A 320 0.07 0.26 6.38
N LEU A 321 -0.29 -0.65 7.29
CA LEU A 321 0.65 -1.21 8.26
C LEU A 321 1.87 -1.89 7.61
N ILE A 322 1.64 -2.66 6.54
CA ILE A 322 2.72 -3.36 5.84
C ILE A 322 3.66 -2.36 5.16
N VAL A 323 3.11 -1.34 4.48
CA VAL A 323 3.90 -0.27 3.86
C VAL A 323 4.68 0.50 4.92
N MET A 324 4.04 0.85 6.04
CA MET A 324 4.67 1.57 7.14
C MET A 324 5.85 0.76 7.70
N ALA A 325 5.68 -0.56 7.90
CA ALA A 325 6.74 -1.44 8.38
C ALA A 325 7.97 -1.41 7.47
N VAL A 326 7.77 -1.50 6.15
CA VAL A 326 8.87 -1.49 5.19
C VAL A 326 9.51 -0.12 5.07
N GLN A 327 8.71 0.93 4.95
CA GLN A 327 9.27 2.27 4.86
C GLN A 327 10.12 2.63 6.07
N ARG A 328 9.75 2.16 7.27
CA ARG A 328 10.60 2.29 8.46
C ARG A 328 11.92 1.56 8.28
N GLN A 329 11.94 0.31 7.81
CA GLN A 329 13.18 -0.43 7.55
C GLN A 329 14.09 0.26 6.53
N LEU A 330 13.50 0.83 5.47
CA LEU A 330 14.24 1.59 4.46
C LEU A 330 14.95 2.80 5.07
N ARG A 331 14.28 3.48 6.01
CA ARG A 331 14.78 4.69 6.66
C ARG A 331 15.73 4.42 7.84
N LEU A 332 15.55 3.31 8.57
CA LEU A 332 16.38 2.91 9.72
C LEU A 332 17.86 2.72 9.37
N LYS A 333 18.20 2.40 8.11
CA LYS A 333 19.61 2.30 7.67
C LYS A 333 20.37 3.64 7.83
N HIS A 334 19.67 4.75 8.02
CA HIS A 334 20.20 6.11 8.11
C HIS A 334 19.45 6.98 9.14
N GLU A 335 19.07 6.41 10.29
CA GLU A 335 18.25 7.01 11.36
C GLU A 335 18.72 8.41 11.84
N GLN A 336 19.99 8.78 11.60
CA GLN A 336 20.57 10.08 11.97
C GLN A 336 20.33 11.21 10.96
N LEU A 337 19.78 10.93 9.78
CA LEU A 337 19.74 11.88 8.66
C LEU A 337 18.37 12.51 8.41
N ILE A 338 17.29 11.97 8.99
CA ILE A 338 15.93 12.34 8.60
C ILE A 338 14.98 12.18 9.80
N THR A 339 14.75 13.24 10.56
CA THR A 339 13.61 13.31 11.49
C THR A 339 12.99 14.70 11.49
N THR A 340 11.66 14.74 11.37
CA THR A 340 10.80 15.92 11.63
C THR A 340 9.70 15.53 12.62
N ASP A 341 9.10 16.49 13.32
CA ASP A 341 8.16 16.24 14.45
C ASP A 341 6.94 15.34 14.10
N ALA A 342 6.49 15.30 12.84
CA ALA A 342 5.41 14.40 12.39
C ALA A 342 5.86 12.93 12.26
N GLU A 343 7.15 12.70 12.10
CA GLU A 343 7.76 11.37 11.99
C GLU A 343 7.93 10.73 13.38
N ASP A 344 8.05 11.52 14.45
CA ASP A 344 8.06 11.01 15.83
C ASP A 344 6.74 10.31 16.20
N GLY A 345 5.59 10.86 15.77
CA GLY A 345 4.29 10.19 15.95
C GLY A 345 4.16 8.91 15.12
N PHE A 346 4.76 8.85 13.93
CA PHE A 346 4.81 7.64 13.09
C PHE A 346 5.64 6.53 13.74
N ASP A 347 6.84 6.88 14.21
CA ASP A 347 7.79 5.92 14.75
C ASP A 347 7.32 5.39 16.11
N ALA A 348 6.67 6.25 16.89
CA ALA A 348 6.10 5.87 18.17
C ALA A 348 4.77 5.08 18.04
N ALA A 349 3.90 5.40 17.07
CA ALA A 349 2.72 4.59 16.76
C ALA A 349 3.11 3.19 16.28
N PHE A 350 4.12 3.07 15.41
CA PHE A 350 4.62 1.77 14.98
C PHE A 350 5.29 1.02 16.13
N LYS A 351 6.14 1.65 16.95
CA LYS A 351 6.72 1.01 18.16
C LYS A 351 5.65 0.48 19.11
N ALA A 352 4.52 1.18 19.24
CA ALA A 352 3.40 0.77 20.10
C ALA A 352 2.69 -0.49 19.58
N ILE A 353 2.58 -0.67 18.25
CA ILE A 353 1.90 -1.83 17.63
C ILE A 353 2.87 -2.90 17.12
N GLN A 354 4.17 -2.65 17.10
CA GLN A 354 5.19 -3.59 16.61
C GLN A 354 5.19 -4.92 17.37
N PRO A 355 5.08 -4.98 18.71
CA PRO A 355 4.95 -6.25 19.43
C PRO A 355 3.70 -7.04 19.04
N VAL A 356 2.64 -6.33 18.64
CA VAL A 356 1.35 -6.88 18.18
C VAL A 356 1.49 -7.45 16.77
N ILE A 357 2.16 -6.72 15.86
CA ILE A 357 2.49 -7.16 14.50
C ILE A 357 3.55 -8.28 14.50
N GLN A 358 4.30 -8.47 15.59
CA GLN A 358 5.35 -9.49 15.67
C GLN A 358 4.93 -10.72 16.50
N GLY A 359 3.74 -10.71 17.12
CA GLY A 359 3.25 -11.81 17.95
C GLY A 359 4.10 -12.09 19.19
N VAL A 360 4.95 -11.15 19.62
CA VAL A 360 5.87 -11.34 20.76
C VAL A 360 5.31 -10.61 21.97
N ALA A 361 4.85 -11.38 22.95
CA ALA A 361 4.24 -10.83 24.15
C ALA A 361 5.23 -10.18 25.13
N ASP A 362 6.56 -10.33 24.98
CA ASP A 362 7.54 -9.84 25.96
C ASP A 362 8.83 -9.21 25.38
N THR A 363 9.49 -8.45 26.26
CA THR A 363 10.35 -7.27 26.07
C THR A 363 11.85 -7.52 25.82
N HIS A 364 12.52 -6.46 25.32
CA HIS A 364 13.97 -6.23 25.19
C HIS A 364 14.72 -7.00 24.10
N LEU A 365 14.88 -6.38 22.92
CA LEU A 365 15.74 -6.88 21.85
C LEU A 365 16.65 -5.76 21.34
N SER A 366 17.89 -6.10 20.97
CA SER A 366 18.88 -5.18 20.40
C SER A 366 18.60 -4.88 18.91
N ASP A 367 19.15 -3.78 18.38
CA ASP A 367 18.89 -3.27 17.02
C ASP A 367 19.18 -4.28 15.89
N GLU A 368 20.13 -5.20 16.08
CA GLU A 368 20.42 -6.30 15.13
C GLU A 368 19.31 -7.34 15.06
N GLN A 369 18.67 -7.66 16.19
CA GLN A 369 17.56 -8.61 16.28
C GLN A 369 16.24 -8.00 15.76
N VAL A 370 16.12 -6.66 15.81
CA VAL A 370 15.01 -5.93 15.18
C VAL A 370 15.07 -6.06 13.66
N GLN A 371 16.25 -5.96 13.04
CA GLN A 371 16.39 -6.06 11.57
C GLN A 371 16.09 -7.45 11.02
N GLN A 372 16.56 -8.52 11.70
CA GLN A 372 16.29 -9.90 11.28
C GLN A 372 14.80 -10.24 11.40
N ARG A 373 14.14 -9.79 12.48
CA ARG A 373 12.71 -10.00 12.71
C ARG A 373 11.82 -9.11 11.87
N ALA A 374 12.31 -8.01 11.31
CA ALA A 374 11.51 -7.12 10.47
C ALA A 374 11.24 -7.74 9.08
N VAL A 375 12.15 -8.56 8.56
CA VAL A 375 11.92 -9.42 7.38
C VAL A 375 10.91 -10.52 7.72
N GLU A 376 11.02 -11.14 8.89
CA GLU A 376 10.02 -12.10 9.41
C GLU A 376 8.67 -11.42 9.66
N SER A 377 8.63 -10.13 9.99
CA SER A 377 7.39 -9.35 10.20
C SER A 377 6.67 -9.08 8.87
N VAL A 378 7.42 -8.91 7.78
CA VAL A 378 6.88 -8.83 6.42
C VAL A 378 6.36 -10.19 5.98
N ASP A 379 7.12 -11.28 6.19
CA ASP A 379 6.65 -12.65 5.92
C ASP A 379 5.47 -13.05 6.83
N PHE A 380 5.41 -12.58 8.07
CA PHE A 380 4.33 -12.80 9.03
C PHE A 380 3.07 -12.02 8.67
N ALA A 381 3.19 -10.74 8.30
CA ALA A 381 2.08 -9.94 7.77
C ALA A 381 1.53 -10.50 6.44
N LEU A 382 2.37 -11.22 5.69
CA LEU A 382 2.02 -11.93 4.47
C LEU A 382 1.45 -13.35 4.73
N ASN A 383 1.90 -14.10 5.75
CA ASN A 383 1.65 -15.55 5.86
C ASN A 383 1.07 -16.12 7.17
N SER A 384 1.01 -15.44 8.33
CA SER A 384 0.76 -16.18 9.59
C SER A 384 -0.11 -15.44 10.61
N PHE A 385 -1.30 -15.97 10.94
CA PHE A 385 -1.95 -15.72 12.23
C PHE A 385 -2.80 -16.93 12.64
N ASP A 386 -2.25 -17.76 13.53
CA ASP A 386 -2.99 -18.55 14.52
C ASP A 386 -2.60 -17.95 15.88
N VAL A 387 -3.58 -17.41 16.62
CA VAL A 387 -3.35 -16.75 17.93
C VAL A 387 -4.39 -17.28 18.91
N THR A 388 -3.97 -17.61 20.14
CA THR A 388 -4.89 -18.18 21.14
C THR A 388 -5.78 -17.11 21.79
N PRO A 389 -6.97 -17.47 22.33
CA PRO A 389 -7.85 -16.53 23.03
C PRO A 389 -7.23 -15.79 24.23
N GLU A 390 -6.20 -16.36 24.89
CA GLU A 390 -5.46 -15.66 25.94
C GLU A 390 -4.54 -14.56 25.38
N GLN A 391 -3.87 -14.83 24.24
CA GLN A 391 -3.04 -13.86 23.55
C GLN A 391 -3.89 -12.70 22.96
N GLU A 392 -5.10 -13.01 22.52
CA GLU A 392 -6.13 -12.05 22.06
C GLU A 392 -6.52 -11.05 23.16
N ARG A 393 -6.85 -11.53 24.37
CA ARG A 393 -7.20 -10.63 25.50
C ARG A 393 -6.03 -9.77 25.95
N ALA A 394 -4.81 -10.32 25.93
CA ALA A 394 -3.60 -9.58 26.26
C ALA A 394 -3.31 -8.46 25.23
N MET A 395 -3.54 -8.72 23.94
CA MET A 395 -3.40 -7.74 22.86
C MET A 395 -4.41 -6.59 22.97
N VAL A 396 -5.71 -6.89 23.16
CA VAL A 396 -6.77 -5.88 23.27
C VAL A 396 -6.54 -4.96 24.48
N ASN A 397 -6.08 -5.52 25.59
CA ASN A 397 -5.73 -4.74 26.79
C ASN A 397 -4.51 -3.84 26.56
N LYS A 398 -3.48 -4.33 25.84
CA LYS A 398 -2.27 -3.54 25.52
C LYS A 398 -2.55 -2.41 24.54
N VAL A 399 -3.36 -2.62 23.49
CA VAL A 399 -3.78 -1.55 22.57
C VAL A 399 -4.64 -0.50 23.29
N SER A 400 -5.49 -0.95 24.22
CA SER A 400 -6.28 -0.04 25.05
C SER A 400 -5.44 0.76 26.04
N HIS A 401 -4.41 0.14 26.64
CA HIS A 401 -3.45 0.84 27.51
C HIS A 401 -2.49 1.76 26.76
N ALA A 402 -1.98 1.37 25.60
CA ALA A 402 -1.16 2.25 24.75
C ALA A 402 -1.96 3.48 24.30
N ALA A 403 -3.25 3.31 24.00
CA ALA A 403 -4.17 4.41 23.71
C ALA A 403 -4.48 5.32 24.90
N GLN A 404 -4.32 4.84 26.13
CA GLN A 404 -4.53 5.61 27.36
C GLN A 404 -3.24 6.25 27.90
N ALA A 405 -2.07 5.65 27.65
CA ALA A 405 -0.80 6.04 28.25
C ALA A 405 -0.06 7.16 27.48
N ALA A 406 -0.37 7.38 26.21
CA ALA A 406 0.34 8.38 25.39
C ALA A 406 -0.59 9.05 24.33
N PRO A 407 -1.50 9.94 24.76
CA PRO A 407 -2.48 10.58 23.88
C PRO A 407 -1.86 11.47 22.79
N GLU A 408 -0.66 12.03 23.00
CA GLU A 408 0.05 12.84 22.01
C GLU A 408 0.68 12.00 20.87
N THR A 409 1.03 10.76 21.17
CA THR A 409 1.67 9.81 20.23
C THR A 409 0.71 9.28 19.17
N LEU A 410 -0.59 9.35 19.46
CA LEU A 410 -1.67 8.98 18.55
C LEU A 410 -2.24 10.16 17.75
N GLN A 411 -1.71 11.38 17.92
CA GLN A 411 -2.20 12.56 17.18
C GLN A 411 -2.01 12.45 15.66
N ASN A 412 -1.14 11.55 15.19
CA ASN A 412 -0.90 11.30 13.76
C ASN A 412 -1.73 10.13 13.20
N MET A 413 -2.56 9.50 14.03
CA MET A 413 -3.54 8.49 13.60
C MET A 413 -4.93 9.01 13.90
N THR A 414 -5.80 8.89 12.92
CA THR A 414 -7.21 9.21 13.12
C THR A 414 -7.81 8.27 14.18
N PRO A 415 -8.74 8.73 15.04
CA PRO A 415 -9.46 7.86 15.98
C PRO A 415 -10.04 6.61 15.31
N GLU A 416 -10.40 6.73 14.03
CA GLU A 416 -10.86 5.66 13.15
C GLU A 416 -9.77 4.63 12.86
N GLU A 417 -8.52 5.02 12.57
CA GLU A 417 -7.41 4.09 12.34
C GLU A 417 -7.09 3.29 13.60
N VAL A 418 -7.19 3.91 14.78
CA VAL A 418 -7.00 3.23 16.07
C VAL A 418 -8.10 2.21 16.34
N ASP A 419 -9.36 2.57 16.07
CA ASP A 419 -10.51 1.67 16.23
C ASP A 419 -10.50 0.52 15.20
N ILE A 420 -10.14 0.79 13.94
CA ILE A 420 -9.92 -0.26 12.93
C ILE A 420 -8.81 -1.20 13.37
N LEU A 421 -7.69 -0.69 13.89
CA LEU A 421 -6.60 -1.53 14.41
C LEU A 421 -7.05 -2.41 15.55
N LYS A 422 -7.84 -1.89 16.49
CA LYS A 422 -8.45 -2.68 17.57
C LYS A 422 -9.33 -3.80 17.02
N ARG A 423 -10.16 -3.52 16.00
CA ARG A 423 -11.04 -4.54 15.37
C ARG A 423 -10.29 -5.55 14.53
N MET A 424 -9.27 -5.12 13.78
CA MET A 424 -8.39 -6.00 13.02
C MET A 424 -7.61 -6.93 13.95
N SER A 425 -7.12 -6.40 15.07
CA SER A 425 -6.50 -7.21 16.13
C SER A 425 -7.43 -8.30 16.65
N HIS A 426 -8.75 -8.15 16.52
CA HIS A 426 -9.76 -9.13 16.97
C HIS A 426 -10.20 -10.09 15.84
N ARG A 427 -10.15 -9.67 14.57
CA ARG A 427 -10.66 -10.43 13.40
C ARG A 427 -9.58 -11.14 12.59
N VAL A 428 -8.37 -10.59 12.55
CA VAL A 428 -7.20 -11.21 11.90
C VAL A 428 -6.78 -12.50 12.62
N LEU A 429 -7.17 -12.67 13.89
CA LEU A 429 -6.87 -13.82 14.74
C LEU A 429 -7.81 -15.02 14.52
N HIS A 430 -8.93 -14.86 13.80
CA HIS A 430 -9.87 -15.95 13.48
C HIS A 430 -9.72 -16.40 12.04
N ARG A 431 -8.49 -16.68 11.61
CA ARG A 431 -8.25 -17.33 10.33
C ARG A 431 -8.24 -18.84 10.59
N ASN A 432 -9.36 -19.52 10.29
CA ASN A 432 -9.34 -20.97 10.18
C ASN A 432 -8.43 -21.35 9.00
N THR A 433 -7.17 -21.60 9.31
CA THR A 433 -6.09 -22.05 8.42
C THR A 433 -6.20 -23.54 8.17
N THR A 434 -7.28 -23.98 7.52
CA THR A 434 -7.09 -25.11 6.61
C THR A 434 -6.39 -24.58 5.36
N GLN A 435 -5.35 -25.28 4.93
CA GLN A 435 -4.48 -24.98 3.77
C GLN A 435 -5.23 -24.80 2.43
N GLU A 436 -6.55 -24.97 2.43
CA GLU A 436 -7.49 -24.97 1.31
C GLU A 436 -8.08 -23.57 0.99
N ASN A 437 -7.99 -22.58 1.88
CA ASN A 437 -8.62 -21.26 1.69
C ASN A 437 -7.76 -20.27 0.87
N ARG A 438 -7.58 -20.54 -0.42
CA ARG A 438 -6.94 -19.60 -1.39
C ARG A 438 -7.96 -19.00 -2.35
N GLY A 439 -7.69 -17.78 -2.84
CA GLY A 439 -8.54 -17.11 -3.83
C GLY A 439 -9.87 -16.61 -3.28
N LEU A 440 -10.98 -16.83 -4.01
CA LEU A 440 -12.31 -16.37 -3.62
C LEU A 440 -12.77 -16.93 -2.26
N ALA A 441 -12.30 -18.12 -1.85
CA ALA A 441 -12.59 -18.71 -0.55
C ALA A 441 -12.10 -17.83 0.63
N ALA A 442 -10.94 -17.17 0.45
CA ALA A 442 -10.45 -16.20 1.43
C ALA A 442 -11.34 -14.95 1.48
N PHE A 443 -11.89 -14.52 0.35
CA PHE A 443 -12.81 -13.38 0.32
C PHE A 443 -14.15 -13.69 1.02
N THR A 444 -14.71 -14.87 0.77
CA THR A 444 -16.00 -15.34 1.32
C THR A 444 -15.91 -15.70 2.80
N GLY A 445 -14.76 -16.19 3.27
CA GLY A 445 -14.56 -16.55 4.69
C GLY A 445 -14.51 -15.36 5.66
N HIS A 446 -14.45 -14.11 5.18
CA HIS A 446 -14.46 -12.94 6.04
C HIS A 446 -15.88 -12.60 6.50
N VAL A 447 -16.11 -12.69 7.82
CA VAL A 447 -17.37 -12.33 8.47
C VAL A 447 -17.29 -10.93 9.05
N ILE A 448 -18.26 -10.07 8.72
CA ILE A 448 -18.40 -8.72 9.28
C ILE A 448 -19.84 -8.59 9.79
N ASP A 449 -19.99 -8.33 11.09
CA ASP A 449 -21.30 -8.21 11.76
C ASP A 449 -22.24 -9.39 11.47
N GLY A 450 -21.70 -10.62 11.49
CA GLY A 450 -22.45 -11.85 11.23
C GLY A 450 -22.77 -12.11 9.76
N LEU A 451 -22.26 -11.30 8.83
CA LEU A 451 -22.47 -11.43 7.38
C LEU A 451 -21.18 -11.81 6.66
N ALA A 452 -21.27 -12.82 5.79
CA ALA A 452 -20.21 -13.25 4.89
C ALA A 452 -20.62 -13.07 3.42
N ALA A 453 -19.63 -12.95 2.53
CA ALA A 453 -19.91 -12.86 1.10
C ALA A 453 -20.27 -14.24 0.53
N ASN A 454 -21.36 -14.29 -0.25
CA ASN A 454 -21.62 -15.34 -1.22
C ASN A 454 -21.20 -14.83 -2.61
N VAL A 455 -20.33 -15.59 -3.29
CA VAL A 455 -19.84 -15.27 -4.65
C VAL A 455 -20.19 -16.36 -5.66
N GLU A 456 -21.19 -17.17 -5.35
CA GLU A 456 -21.72 -18.17 -6.27
C GLU A 456 -22.35 -17.50 -7.50
N ARG A 457 -22.06 -18.07 -8.67
CA ARG A 457 -22.55 -17.53 -9.94
C ARG A 457 -24.07 -17.59 -9.99
N GLY A 458 -24.71 -16.43 -10.10
CA GLY A 458 -26.17 -16.29 -10.07
C GLY A 458 -26.75 -15.99 -8.68
N ASP A 459 -25.95 -16.19 -7.62
CA ASP A 459 -26.35 -15.92 -6.23
C ASP A 459 -25.34 -15.05 -5.45
N VAL A 460 -24.70 -14.12 -6.16
CA VAL A 460 -23.82 -13.13 -5.53
C VAL A 460 -24.60 -12.28 -4.53
N GLY A 461 -24.12 -12.17 -3.29
CA GLY A 461 -24.81 -11.48 -2.21
C GLY A 461 -24.18 -11.71 -0.83
N LEU A 462 -24.94 -11.50 0.25
CA LEU A 462 -24.49 -11.73 1.62
C LEU A 462 -25.30 -12.86 2.27
N ILE A 463 -24.64 -13.66 3.10
CA ILE A 463 -25.26 -14.72 3.89
C ILE A 463 -25.00 -14.49 5.38
N LYS A 464 -25.96 -14.85 6.22
CA LYS A 464 -25.78 -14.85 7.68
C LYS A 464 -24.96 -16.07 8.07
N VAL A 465 -23.91 -15.85 8.85
CA VAL A 465 -23.10 -16.92 9.45
C VAL A 465 -23.66 -17.18 10.84
N GLN A 466 -24.10 -18.42 11.09
CA GLN A 466 -24.51 -18.83 12.44
C GLN A 466 -23.27 -18.86 13.34
N ALA A 467 -23.41 -18.28 14.54
CA ALA A 467 -22.35 -18.21 15.55
C ALA A 467 -22.02 -19.59 16.13
#